data_AF-L1KWC5-F1
#
_entry.id   AF-L1KWC5-F1
#
_cell.length_a   1.000
_cell.length_b   1.000
_cell.length_c   1.000
_cell.angle_alpha   90.00
_cell.angle_beta   90.00
_cell.angle_gamma   90.00
#
_symmetry.space_group_name_H-M   'P 1'
#
loop_
_entity.id
_entity.type
_entity.pdbx_description
1 polymer ?
#
loop_
_entity_poly.entity_id
_entity_poly.type
_entity_poly.pdbx_seq_one_letter_code
_entity_poly.pdbx_strand_id
1 'polypeptide(L)'
;MTSKLQTGIITLVSSAVLAGGGAALAGPAAQATERSGDRVAAVPDPGVTKSVGNGKCTYTKWGGTFLCKSQVRHKLPNGHWQVFVIGTNKQAYSRWSSPGGGVSRWTSLGGQCIKPGQRSIDMAWSNGWNFAITCIGVNNKRYYSERFTGGTTGGKNGHWSKWRLNKY
;
A
#
# COMPACT_ATOMS: atom_id res chain seq x y z
N MET A 1 -49.86 4.03 -14.46
CA MET A 1 -49.68 3.06 -15.57
C MET A 1 -48.19 2.72 -15.60
N THR A 2 -47.66 1.53 -15.34
CA THR A 2 -48.18 0.20 -15.03
C THR A 2 -46.98 -0.59 -14.47
N SER A 3 -47.18 -1.38 -13.43
CA SER A 3 -46.20 -2.24 -12.76
C SER A 3 -45.49 -3.24 -13.68
N LYS A 4 -44.34 -3.76 -13.24
CA LYS A 4 -44.14 -5.23 -13.15
C LYS A 4 -43.01 -5.60 -12.16
N LEU A 5 -43.42 -6.27 -11.08
CA LEU A 5 -42.61 -7.10 -10.19
C LEU A 5 -42.00 -8.26 -10.97
N GLN A 6 -40.85 -8.76 -10.52
CA GLN A 6 -40.51 -10.17 -10.73
C GLN A 6 -39.95 -10.79 -9.45
N THR A 7 -40.82 -11.59 -8.84
CA THR A 7 -40.63 -12.47 -7.68
C THR A 7 -39.86 -13.72 -8.11
N GLY A 8 -38.82 -14.10 -7.36
CA GLY A 8 -38.02 -15.31 -7.57
C GLY A 8 -38.04 -16.23 -6.36
N ILE A 9 -39.09 -17.06 -6.33
CA ILE A 9 -39.36 -18.35 -5.67
C ILE A 9 -38.37 -18.88 -4.60
N ILE A 10 -38.96 -19.13 -3.43
CA ILE A 10 -38.50 -19.92 -2.28
C ILE A 10 -38.55 -21.41 -2.64
N THR A 11 -37.46 -22.15 -2.43
CA THR A 11 -37.49 -23.62 -2.40
C THR A 11 -37.17 -24.09 -0.98
N LEU A 12 -38.22 -24.39 -0.21
CA LEU A 12 -38.15 -25.16 1.02
C LEU A 12 -38.11 -26.64 0.63
N VAL A 13 -37.01 -27.33 0.94
CA VAL A 13 -36.96 -28.79 0.87
C VAL A 13 -37.19 -29.31 2.28
N SER A 14 -38.42 -29.74 2.55
CA SER A 14 -38.77 -30.56 3.71
C SER A 14 -38.63 -32.02 3.29
N SER A 15 -37.79 -32.78 3.99
CA SER A 15 -37.74 -34.23 3.84
C SER A 15 -37.77 -34.90 5.21
N ALA A 16 -38.88 -35.62 5.38
CA ALA A 16 -39.24 -36.69 6.30
C ALA A 16 -38.21 -37.20 7.32
N VAL A 17 -38.66 -37.25 8.57
CA VAL A 17 -38.12 -38.09 9.65
C VAL A 17 -38.66 -39.51 9.45
N LEU A 18 -37.75 -40.48 9.30
CA LEU A 18 -38.05 -41.92 9.45
C LEU A 18 -37.22 -42.44 10.62
N ALA A 19 -37.93 -42.84 11.68
CA ALA A 19 -37.39 -43.61 12.78
C ALA A 19 -37.13 -45.05 12.32
N GLY A 20 -35.90 -45.53 12.48
CA GLY A 20 -35.51 -46.91 12.24
C GLY A 20 -34.29 -47.23 13.10
N GLY A 21 -34.49 -48.07 14.11
CA GLY A 21 -33.42 -48.56 14.96
C GLY A 21 -32.46 -49.47 14.19
N GLY A 22 -31.16 -49.29 14.44
CA GLY A 22 -30.10 -50.12 13.89
C GLY A 22 -28.75 -49.66 14.44
N ALA A 23 -28.22 -50.40 15.41
CA ALA A 23 -26.86 -50.21 15.91
C ALA A 23 -25.85 -50.68 14.85
N ALA A 24 -24.93 -49.81 14.41
CA ALA A 24 -23.62 -50.22 13.90
C ALA A 24 -22.69 -49.00 13.69
N LEU A 25 -21.61 -49.01 14.47
CA LEU A 25 -20.27 -48.47 14.19
C LEU A 25 -20.15 -46.98 13.84
N ALA A 26 -19.86 -46.20 14.88
CA ALA A 26 -19.23 -44.88 14.77
C ALA A 26 -17.87 -45.02 14.06
N GLY A 27 -17.85 -44.77 12.75
CA GLY A 27 -16.62 -44.45 12.03
C GLY A 27 -16.14 -43.08 12.50
N PRO A 28 -14.85 -42.89 12.83
CA PRO A 28 -14.34 -41.59 13.18
C PRO A 28 -14.55 -40.66 11.99
N ALA A 29 -15.25 -39.54 12.22
CA ALA A 29 -15.26 -38.43 11.31
C ALA A 29 -13.80 -38.06 11.04
N ALA A 30 -13.34 -38.29 9.80
CA ALA A 30 -12.08 -37.76 9.35
C ALA A 30 -12.20 -36.24 9.41
N GLN A 31 -11.82 -35.67 10.55
CA GLN A 31 -11.56 -34.25 10.69
C GLN A 31 -10.45 -33.95 9.70
N ALA A 32 -10.83 -33.38 8.55
CA ALA A 32 -9.90 -32.68 7.69
C ALA A 32 -9.31 -31.55 8.55
N THR A 33 -8.23 -31.86 9.24
CA THR A 33 -7.27 -30.86 9.68
C THR A 33 -6.80 -30.21 8.39
N GLU A 34 -7.43 -29.08 8.05
CA GLU A 34 -6.82 -28.11 7.17
C GLU A 34 -5.49 -27.79 7.83
N ARG A 35 -4.40 -28.42 7.34
CA ARG A 35 -3.06 -27.93 7.60
C ARG A 35 -3.13 -26.46 7.24
N SER A 36 -3.03 -25.61 8.25
CA SER A 36 -2.73 -24.19 8.10
C SER A 36 -1.47 -24.11 7.25
N GLY A 37 -1.65 -24.14 5.93
CA GLY A 37 -0.61 -23.84 4.99
C GLY A 37 -0.12 -22.46 5.37
N ASP A 38 1.20 -22.35 5.56
CA ASP A 38 1.89 -21.11 5.86
C ASP A 38 1.26 -19.97 5.06
N ARG A 39 0.36 -19.22 5.71
CA ARG A 39 -0.23 -18.04 5.11
C ARG A 39 0.91 -17.05 5.07
N VAL A 40 1.66 -17.03 3.97
CA VAL A 40 2.62 -15.98 3.68
C VAL A 40 1.83 -14.69 3.85
N ALA A 41 2.20 -13.90 4.86
CA ALA A 41 1.44 -12.71 5.21
C ALA A 41 1.30 -11.85 3.95
N ALA A 42 0.06 -11.50 3.58
CA ALA A 42 -0.18 -10.70 2.39
C ALA A 42 0.61 -9.41 2.48
N VAL A 43 1.35 -9.06 1.40
CA VAL A 43 2.13 -7.83 1.33
C VAL A 43 1.23 -6.63 1.63
N PRO A 44 1.50 -5.83 2.68
CA PRO A 44 0.64 -4.71 3.03
C PRO A 44 0.55 -3.70 1.87
N ASP A 45 -0.66 -3.45 1.41
CA ASP A 45 -0.98 -2.47 0.37
C ASP A 45 -1.36 -1.12 1.01
N PRO A 46 -0.93 0.04 0.48
CA PRO A 46 -1.28 1.36 1.01
C PRO A 46 -2.77 1.71 0.91
N GLY A 47 -3.53 1.01 0.07
CA GLY A 47 -4.91 1.34 -0.25
C GLY A 47 -5.00 2.48 -1.26
N VAL A 48 -6.19 3.07 -1.32
CA VAL A 48 -6.48 4.22 -2.18
C VAL A 48 -6.25 5.53 -1.41
N THR A 49 -6.09 6.62 -2.14
CA THR A 49 -6.03 7.96 -1.54
C THR A 49 -7.44 8.53 -1.39
N LYS A 50 -7.79 8.98 -0.18
CA LYS A 50 -9.06 9.66 0.14
C LYS A 50 -8.80 11.12 0.51
N SER A 51 -9.62 12.05 0.01
CA SER A 51 -9.60 13.45 0.45
C SER A 51 -10.11 13.57 1.89
N VAL A 52 -9.42 14.38 2.70
CA VAL A 52 -9.79 14.72 4.08
C VAL A 52 -10.07 16.22 4.25
N GLY A 53 -10.29 16.93 3.14
CA GLY A 53 -10.59 18.37 3.12
C GLY A 53 -9.35 19.27 3.00
N ASN A 54 -9.57 20.53 2.64
CA ASN A 54 -8.55 21.58 2.52
C ASN A 54 -7.34 21.19 1.66
N GLY A 55 -7.58 20.47 0.55
CA GLY A 55 -6.53 20.00 -0.35
C GLY A 55 -5.62 18.90 0.25
N LYS A 56 -6.02 18.28 1.37
CA LYS A 56 -5.29 17.22 2.05
C LYS A 56 -5.93 15.86 1.81
N CYS A 57 -5.09 14.84 1.80
CA CYS A 57 -5.42 13.47 1.47
C CYS A 57 -4.76 12.50 2.47
N THR A 58 -5.34 11.31 2.58
CA THR A 58 -4.84 10.20 3.40
C THR A 58 -4.88 8.89 2.62
N TYR A 59 -4.03 7.92 2.98
CA TYR A 59 -4.14 6.55 2.48
C TYR A 59 -5.16 5.77 3.32
N THR A 60 -6.07 5.02 2.68
CA THR A 60 -7.12 4.31 3.42
C THR A 60 -6.61 3.22 4.37
N LYS A 61 -5.48 2.57 4.06
CA LYS A 61 -4.90 1.52 4.91
C LYS A 61 -3.71 2.01 5.71
N TRP A 62 -2.86 2.84 5.12
CA TRP A 62 -1.64 3.32 5.79
C TRP A 62 -1.85 4.64 6.55
N GLY A 63 -2.93 5.38 6.31
CA GLY A 63 -3.19 6.67 6.96
C GLY A 63 -2.20 7.77 6.56
N GLY A 64 -1.99 8.73 7.47
CA GLY A 64 -1.17 9.93 7.23
C GLY A 64 -1.95 11.07 6.58
N THR A 65 -1.45 12.29 6.71
CA THR A 65 -2.07 13.47 6.09
C THR A 65 -1.05 14.18 5.23
N PHE A 66 -1.32 14.26 3.93
CA PHE A 66 -0.43 14.84 2.93
C PHE A 66 -1.22 15.66 1.90
N LEU A 67 -0.55 16.45 1.07
CA LEU A 67 -1.21 17.24 0.03
C LEU A 67 -1.78 16.32 -1.05
N CYS A 68 -3.03 16.51 -1.46
CA CYS A 68 -3.65 15.71 -2.51
C CYS A 68 -2.87 15.81 -3.83
N LYS A 69 -2.86 14.72 -4.62
CA LYS A 69 -2.15 14.62 -5.90
C LYS A 69 -0.61 14.74 -5.79
N SER A 70 -0.05 14.58 -4.60
CA SER A 70 1.40 14.60 -4.36
C SER A 70 2.03 13.21 -4.23
N GLN A 71 1.21 12.17 -4.35
CA GLN A 71 1.58 10.83 -3.97
C GLN A 71 2.12 9.98 -5.12
N VAL A 72 3.14 9.19 -4.81
CA VAL A 72 3.76 8.21 -5.71
C VAL A 72 3.86 6.89 -4.98
N ARG A 73 3.61 5.80 -5.69
CA ARG A 73 3.75 4.43 -5.19
C ARG A 73 4.83 3.73 -6.00
N HIS A 74 5.76 3.09 -5.31
CA HIS A 74 6.85 2.34 -5.90
C HIS A 74 6.87 0.94 -5.32
N LYS A 75 6.98 -0.07 -6.19
CA LYS A 75 7.08 -1.47 -5.78
C LYS A 75 8.56 -1.83 -5.67
N LEU A 76 8.97 -2.26 -4.49
CA LEU A 76 10.32 -2.68 -4.18
C LEU A 76 10.61 -4.07 -4.77
N PRO A 77 11.89 -4.46 -4.94
CA PRO A 77 12.27 -5.75 -5.52
C PRO A 77 11.71 -6.97 -4.77
N ASN A 78 11.50 -6.87 -3.47
CA ASN A 78 10.88 -7.90 -2.64
C ASN A 78 9.33 -7.91 -2.71
N GLY A 79 8.73 -7.17 -3.65
CA GLY A 79 7.29 -7.08 -3.83
C GLY A 79 6.59 -6.11 -2.88
N HIS A 80 7.26 -5.60 -1.85
CA HIS A 80 6.70 -4.65 -0.89
C HIS A 80 6.51 -3.25 -1.47
N TRP A 81 5.55 -2.51 -0.92
CA TRP A 81 5.31 -1.13 -1.33
C TRP A 81 6.17 -0.14 -0.55
N GLN A 82 6.61 0.91 -1.24
CA GLN A 82 7.10 2.15 -0.66
C GLN A 82 6.37 3.32 -1.33
N VAL A 83 5.90 4.27 -0.52
CA VAL A 83 5.18 5.44 -0.98
C VAL A 83 5.94 6.72 -0.67
N PHE A 84 5.70 7.73 -1.49
CA PHE A 84 6.24 9.08 -1.34
C PHE A 84 5.12 10.10 -1.45
N VAL A 85 5.14 11.12 -0.61
CA VAL A 85 4.12 12.17 -0.57
C VAL A 85 4.73 13.51 -0.17
N ILE A 86 4.04 14.61 -0.51
CA ILE A 86 4.36 15.93 0.06
C ILE A 86 3.51 16.12 1.31
N GLY A 87 4.15 16.21 2.47
CA GLY A 87 3.48 16.48 3.74
C GLY A 87 2.83 17.86 3.78
N THR A 88 1.97 18.11 4.76
CA THR A 88 1.29 19.41 4.91
C THR A 88 2.25 20.57 5.22
N ASN A 89 3.45 20.26 5.69
CA ASN A 89 4.57 21.18 5.89
C ASN A 89 5.46 21.36 4.64
N LYS A 90 5.00 20.89 3.47
CA LYS A 90 5.70 20.94 2.19
C LYS A 90 7.01 20.15 2.14
N GLN A 91 7.30 19.25 3.08
CA GLN A 91 8.45 18.35 2.98
C GLN A 91 8.07 17.04 2.28
N ALA A 92 9.06 16.38 1.68
CA ALA A 92 8.88 15.02 1.17
C ALA A 92 8.88 14.02 2.32
N TYR A 93 7.97 13.06 2.28
CA TYR A 93 7.90 11.95 3.23
C TYR A 93 7.87 10.62 2.51
N SER A 94 8.39 9.60 3.17
CA SER A 94 8.28 8.21 2.74
C SER A 94 7.70 7.32 3.82
N ARG A 95 7.07 6.24 3.38
CA ARG A 95 6.57 5.15 4.23
C ARG A 95 6.61 3.85 3.43
N TRP A 96 6.90 2.72 4.06
CA TRP A 96 7.05 1.45 3.36
C TRP A 96 6.55 0.28 4.19
N SER A 97 6.23 -0.82 3.52
CA SER A 97 5.96 -2.10 4.15
C SER A 97 7.22 -2.96 4.19
N SER A 98 7.27 -3.93 5.11
CA SER A 98 8.43 -4.79 5.33
C SER A 98 8.04 -6.28 5.38
N PRO A 99 8.96 -7.19 5.00
CA PRO A 99 8.71 -8.64 5.01
C PRO A 99 8.37 -9.21 6.39
N GLY A 100 8.90 -8.64 7.47
CA GLY A 100 8.57 -9.02 8.85
C GLY A 100 7.18 -8.60 9.32
N GLY A 101 6.30 -8.17 8.39
CA GLY A 101 5.00 -7.61 8.70
C GLY A 101 5.07 -6.10 9.01
N GLY A 102 3.90 -5.47 8.93
CA GLY A 102 3.71 -4.07 9.30
C GLY A 102 4.13 -3.04 8.25
N VAL A 103 3.91 -1.77 8.63
CA VAL A 103 4.19 -0.58 7.84
C VAL A 103 5.01 0.35 8.71
N SER A 104 6.11 0.89 8.16
CA SER A 104 6.99 1.83 8.84
C SER A 104 6.22 3.05 9.35
N ARG A 105 6.84 3.87 10.21
CA ARG A 105 6.34 5.23 10.47
C ARG A 105 6.55 6.10 9.21
N TRP A 106 5.88 7.26 9.16
CA TRP A 106 6.22 8.29 8.18
C TRP A 106 7.60 8.87 8.50
N THR A 107 8.51 8.80 7.53
CA THR A 107 9.88 9.30 7.65
C THR A 107 10.04 10.52 6.74
N SER A 108 10.47 11.65 7.30
CA SER A 108 10.80 12.82 6.48
C SER A 108 12.05 12.54 5.65
N LEU A 109 11.99 12.89 4.37
CA LEU A 109 13.14 12.98 3.48
C LEU A 109 13.65 14.42 3.37
N GLY A 110 13.06 15.35 4.14
CA GLY A 110 13.35 16.79 4.07
C GLY A 110 12.90 17.42 2.75
N GLY A 111 13.65 18.43 2.32
CA GLY A 111 13.33 19.20 1.12
C GLY A 111 12.12 20.13 1.31
N GLN A 112 11.87 20.96 0.31
CA GLN A 112 10.72 21.86 0.26
C GLN A 112 10.05 21.73 -1.11
N CYS A 113 9.02 20.90 -1.16
CA CYS A 113 8.32 20.47 -2.34
C CYS A 113 7.02 21.26 -2.52
N ILE A 114 6.84 21.87 -3.67
CA ILE A 114 5.63 22.63 -4.03
C ILE A 114 4.92 21.99 -5.22
N LYS A 115 3.81 22.58 -5.68
CA LYS A 115 3.07 22.13 -6.88
C LYS A 115 2.61 20.66 -6.82
N PRO A 116 1.90 20.24 -5.75
CA PRO A 116 1.26 18.93 -5.76
C PRO A 116 0.33 18.82 -6.98
N GLY A 117 0.32 17.66 -7.63
CA GLY A 117 -0.42 17.42 -8.88
C GLY A 117 0.34 17.74 -10.17
N GLN A 118 1.49 18.41 -10.12
CA GLN A 118 2.33 18.65 -11.29
C GLN A 118 3.53 17.70 -11.37
N ARG A 119 3.32 16.43 -10.98
CA ARG A 119 4.40 15.44 -10.82
C ARG A 119 5.57 16.02 -10.00
N SER A 120 5.23 16.74 -8.92
CA SER A 120 6.26 17.35 -8.08
C SER A 120 7.09 16.26 -7.45
N ILE A 121 6.50 15.48 -6.55
CA ILE A 121 7.06 14.18 -6.17
C ILE A 121 6.74 13.17 -7.27
N ASP A 122 7.79 12.54 -7.77
CA ASP A 122 7.75 11.54 -8.84
C ASP A 122 8.98 10.64 -8.80
N MET A 123 8.89 9.45 -9.38
CA MET A 123 10.07 8.62 -9.60
C MET A 123 10.95 9.23 -10.69
N ALA A 124 12.23 9.48 -10.40
CA ALA A 124 13.19 9.97 -11.39
C ALA A 124 13.77 8.82 -12.21
N TRP A 125 14.19 7.76 -11.52
CA TRP A 125 14.72 6.53 -12.09
C TRP A 125 14.64 5.43 -11.04
N SER A 126 14.69 4.17 -11.48
CA SER A 126 14.66 3.00 -10.60
C SER A 126 15.49 1.86 -11.15
N ASN A 127 16.40 1.33 -10.34
CA ASN A 127 17.23 0.16 -10.63
C ASN A 127 17.33 -0.73 -9.38
N GLY A 128 16.37 -1.65 -9.24
CA GLY A 128 16.28 -2.54 -8.08
C GLY A 128 16.13 -1.74 -6.78
N TRP A 129 17.10 -1.89 -5.87
CA TRP A 129 17.08 -1.22 -4.57
C TRP A 129 17.62 0.22 -4.58
N ASN A 130 18.27 0.62 -5.69
CA ASN A 130 18.72 1.98 -5.92
C ASN A 130 17.70 2.68 -6.81
N PHE A 131 17.21 3.83 -6.38
CA PHE A 131 16.26 4.61 -7.15
C PHE A 131 16.28 6.05 -6.65
N ALA A 132 15.72 6.96 -7.44
CA ALA A 132 15.60 8.34 -7.03
C ALA A 132 14.16 8.84 -7.17
N ILE A 133 13.81 9.77 -6.29
CA ILE A 133 12.60 10.57 -6.42
C ILE A 133 12.98 12.00 -6.76
N THR A 134 12.08 12.71 -7.42
CA THR A 134 12.19 14.14 -7.63
C THR A 134 11.25 14.93 -6.73
N CYS A 135 11.49 16.23 -6.60
CA CYS A 135 10.53 17.20 -6.10
C CYS A 135 10.67 18.53 -6.85
N ILE A 136 9.59 19.28 -7.04
CA ILE A 136 9.70 20.69 -7.48
C ILE A 136 9.92 21.56 -6.25
N GLY A 137 11.07 22.22 -6.19
CA GLY A 137 11.48 23.11 -5.13
C GLY A 137 10.72 24.44 -5.11
N VAL A 138 10.79 25.17 -3.99
CA VAL A 138 10.17 26.51 -3.84
C VAL A 138 10.62 27.54 -4.88
N ASN A 139 11.80 27.35 -5.45
CA ASN A 139 12.34 28.15 -6.55
C ASN A 139 11.89 27.67 -7.94
N ASN A 140 10.86 26.83 -8.01
CA ASN A 140 10.35 26.18 -9.24
C ASN A 140 11.36 25.28 -9.98
N LYS A 141 12.52 24.98 -9.40
CA LYS A 141 13.48 24.04 -9.97
C LYS A 141 13.18 22.63 -9.51
N ARG A 142 13.45 21.63 -10.36
CA ARG A 142 13.34 20.22 -9.98
C ARG A 142 14.60 19.81 -9.22
N TYR A 143 14.42 19.13 -8.10
CA TYR A 143 15.46 18.50 -7.31
C TYR A 143 15.25 16.99 -7.33
N TYR A 144 16.29 16.23 -7.00
CA TYR A 144 16.21 14.78 -6.80
C TYR A 144 16.92 14.36 -5.51
N SER A 145 16.47 13.24 -4.96
CA SER A 145 17.09 12.54 -3.83
C SER A 145 17.14 11.06 -4.16
N GLU A 146 18.30 10.45 -3.91
CA GLU A 146 18.63 9.08 -4.29
C GLU A 146 18.63 8.19 -3.06
N ARG A 147 17.97 7.05 -3.16
CA ARG A 147 18.06 5.99 -2.17
C ARG A 147 19.22 5.09 -2.54
N PHE A 148 20.13 4.91 -1.59
CA PHE A 148 21.21 3.96 -1.67
C PHE A 148 20.91 2.69 -0.88
N THR A 149 21.26 1.56 -1.48
CA THR A 149 21.52 0.30 -0.78
C THR A 149 23.03 0.23 -0.61
N GLY A 150 23.52 0.03 0.61
CA GLY A 150 24.94 0.12 0.95
C GLY A 150 25.85 -0.74 0.06
N GLY A 151 27.10 -0.27 -0.09
CA GLY A 151 28.13 -0.72 -1.03
C GLY A 151 28.77 0.46 -1.78
N THR A 152 30.10 0.46 -1.92
CA THR A 152 31.09 1.39 -2.57
C THR A 152 30.90 2.92 -2.51
N THR A 153 29.75 3.42 -2.05
CA THR A 153 29.34 4.83 -1.98
C THR A 153 29.11 5.30 -0.54
N GLY A 154 29.50 4.47 0.45
CA GLY A 154 29.59 4.85 1.87
C GLY A 154 28.27 5.01 2.64
N GLY A 155 27.10 4.77 2.03
CA GLY A 155 25.80 4.87 2.70
C GLY A 155 25.34 3.58 3.39
N LYS A 156 24.68 3.69 4.56
CA LYS A 156 23.92 2.58 5.18
C LYS A 156 22.75 2.16 4.26
N ASN A 157 22.37 0.88 4.28
CA ASN A 157 21.19 0.39 3.54
C ASN A 157 19.95 1.24 3.80
N GLY A 158 19.32 1.76 2.74
CA GLY A 158 18.12 2.58 2.84
C GLY A 158 18.37 4.06 3.17
N HIS A 159 19.62 4.51 3.12
CA HIS A 159 19.97 5.93 3.26
C HIS A 159 19.54 6.73 2.02
N TRP A 160 19.12 7.97 2.25
CA TRP A 160 18.74 8.92 1.21
C TRP A 160 19.78 10.02 1.06
N SER A 161 20.12 10.38 -0.17
CA SER A 161 20.97 11.54 -0.41
C SER A 161 20.29 12.84 -0.01
N LYS A 162 21.10 13.88 0.24
CA LYS A 162 20.58 15.26 0.28
C LYS A 162 19.94 15.61 -1.06
N TRP A 163 18.94 16.49 -1.03
CA TRP A 163 18.31 17.04 -2.23
C TRP A 163 19.33 17.80 -3.08
N ARG A 164 19.45 17.43 -4.34
CA ARG A 164 20.36 18.05 -5.32
C ARG A 164 19.55 18.54 -6.51
N LEU A 165 20.01 19.61 -7.16
CA LEU A 165 19.35 20.13 -8.37
C LEU A 165 19.35 19.05 -9.45
N ASN A 166 18.18 18.81 -10.04
CA ASN A 166 18.00 17.73 -11.00
C ASN A 166 18.86 17.94 -12.24
N LYS A 167 19.59 16.91 -12.63
CA LYS A 167 20.33 16.85 -13.91
C LYS A 167 19.48 16.23 -15.03
N TYR A 168 18.36 15.58 -14.68
CA TYR A 168 17.45 14.88 -15.59
C TYR A 168 16.29 15.77 -16.06
#